data_AF-A0A838JYP3-F1
#
_entry.id   AF-A0A838JYP3-F1
#
_cell.length_a   1.000
_cell.length_b   1.000
_cell.length_c   1.000
_cell.angle_alpha   90.00
_cell.angle_beta   90.00
_cell.angle_gamma   90.00
#
_symmetry.space_group_name_H-M   'P 1'
#
loop_
_entity.id
_entity.type
_entity.pdbx_description
1 polymer ?
#
loop_
_entity_poly.entity_id
_entity_poly.type
_entity_poly.pdbx_seq_one_letter_code
_entity_poly.pdbx_strand_id
1 'polypeptide(L)'
;MKRKKLGRKAEQPSKRRIAWPRWTGFRGMTVRDWLQLLIVPLALVVIGFLFTAQQDQRQQKIEDQRAQQAQKIENKRAEAERELAVQRAQDEALQSYLDQMSSLLLQKDLREAKGDSEVRTLARARTLTVLSRLDSSRKEQVVRFLSEAHLLQGADENNEQPVIVLGGLGGLGGADLKGVDLSGADLSGA
;
A
#
# COMPACT_ATOMS: atom_id res chain seq x y z
N MET A 1 23.62 23.49 121.34
CA MET A 1 24.26 23.98 120.08
C MET A 1 24.89 22.76 119.41
N LYS A 2 24.79 22.41 118.12
CA LYS A 2 24.47 23.07 116.84
C LYS A 2 23.77 22.04 115.93
N ARG A 3 22.81 22.50 115.12
CA ARG A 3 22.08 21.72 114.09
C ARG A 3 22.93 21.50 112.85
N LYS A 4 22.71 20.41 112.11
CA LYS A 4 22.60 20.46 110.63
C LYS A 4 21.83 19.28 110.06
N LYS A 5 21.05 19.60 109.03
CA LYS A 5 19.85 18.93 108.50
C LYS A 5 20.15 18.24 107.16
N LEU A 6 19.34 17.21 106.89
CA LEU A 6 18.69 16.85 105.62
C LEU A 6 19.51 16.41 104.40
N GLY A 7 19.01 15.35 103.76
CA GLY A 7 19.15 15.14 102.33
C GLY A 7 18.73 13.76 101.83
N ARG A 8 17.43 13.41 101.89
CA ARG A 8 16.90 12.36 101.01
C ARG A 8 16.85 12.90 99.59
N LYS A 9 17.30 12.11 98.60
CA LYS A 9 16.81 12.21 97.22
C LYS A 9 16.54 10.81 96.67
N ALA A 10 15.32 10.63 96.19
CA ALA A 10 14.81 9.45 95.52
C ALA A 10 15.11 9.50 94.01
N GLU A 11 15.47 8.30 93.51
CA GLU A 11 15.23 7.65 92.21
C GLU A 11 15.24 8.41 90.89
N GLN A 12 15.78 7.73 89.85
CA GLN A 12 15.13 7.67 88.54
C GLN A 12 15.23 6.25 87.93
N PRO A 13 14.15 5.72 87.31
CA PRO A 13 14.08 4.35 86.82
C PRO A 13 14.86 4.18 85.50
N SER A 14 15.52 3.03 85.36
CA SER A 14 16.33 2.67 84.20
C SER A 14 15.49 2.60 82.93
N LYS A 15 15.73 3.51 81.98
CA LYS A 15 15.23 3.40 80.60
C LYS A 15 15.86 2.15 79.97
N ARG A 16 15.07 1.08 79.82
CA ARG A 16 15.47 -0.13 79.10
C ARG A 16 15.75 0.22 77.64
N ARG A 17 17.03 0.32 77.28
CA ARG A 17 17.50 0.47 75.91
C ARG A 17 17.50 -0.91 75.27
N ILE A 18 16.70 -1.09 74.23
CA ILE A 18 16.72 -2.29 73.39
C ILE A 18 18.13 -2.41 72.80
N ALA A 19 18.85 -3.46 73.18
CA ALA A 19 20.25 -3.67 72.82
C ALA A 19 20.33 -4.55 71.57
N TRP A 20 20.82 -3.99 70.47
CA TRP A 20 20.99 -4.69 69.20
C TRP A 20 22.39 -5.33 69.06
N PRO A 21 22.53 -6.40 68.26
CA PRO A 21 23.80 -7.12 68.08
C PRO A 21 24.93 -6.26 67.51
N ARG A 22 26.17 -6.56 67.92
CA ARG A 22 27.38 -5.73 67.65
C ARG A 22 27.86 -5.68 66.19
N TRP A 23 27.32 -6.51 65.30
CA TRP A 23 27.83 -6.62 63.93
C TRP A 23 27.42 -5.46 63.01
N THR A 24 26.43 -4.65 63.38
CA THR A 24 25.85 -3.67 62.45
C THR A 24 26.38 -2.24 62.58
N GLY A 25 27.31 -1.95 63.51
CA GLY A 25 27.96 -0.62 63.57
C GLY A 25 27.05 0.57 63.95
N PHE A 26 25.76 0.36 64.22
CA PHE A 26 24.76 1.42 64.43
C PHE A 26 24.67 1.96 65.87
N ARG A 27 25.79 2.04 66.62
CA ARG A 27 25.76 2.57 68.00
C ARG A 27 25.89 4.10 67.99
N GLY A 28 24.75 4.80 67.96
CA GLY A 28 24.69 6.26 68.14
C GLY A 28 23.68 7.00 67.25
N MET A 29 23.10 6.32 66.27
CA MET A 29 22.13 6.92 65.35
C MET A 29 20.75 7.01 66.01
N THR A 30 20.17 8.20 65.96
CA THR A 30 18.82 8.47 66.51
C THR A 30 17.78 7.83 65.58
N VAL A 31 16.57 7.54 66.05
CA VAL A 31 15.46 7.05 65.19
C VAL A 31 15.24 7.96 63.97
N ARG A 32 15.59 9.25 64.11
CA ARG A 32 15.64 10.26 63.06
C ARG A 32 16.66 9.97 61.93
N ASP A 33 17.80 9.36 62.24
CA ASP A 33 18.85 9.05 61.26
C ASP A 33 18.50 7.79 60.43
N TRP A 34 17.80 6.83 61.05
CA TRP A 34 17.22 5.68 60.33
C TRP A 34 16.16 6.11 59.32
N LEU A 35 15.38 7.15 59.63
CA LEU A 35 14.44 7.74 58.68
C LEU A 35 15.17 8.33 57.47
N GLN A 36 16.36 8.92 57.63
CA GLN A 36 17.17 9.42 56.51
C GLN A 36 17.73 8.29 55.63
N LEU A 37 18.10 7.15 56.21
CA LEU A 37 18.57 5.98 55.45
C LEU A 37 17.48 5.40 54.54
N LEU A 38 16.20 5.57 54.89
CA LEU A 38 15.05 5.11 54.10
C LEU A 38 14.70 6.06 52.94
N ILE A 39 15.14 7.32 52.97
CA ILE A 39 14.87 8.31 51.92
C ILE A 39 15.52 7.91 50.60
N VAL A 40 16.76 7.42 50.63
CA VAL A 40 17.49 7.02 49.41
C VAL A 40 16.81 5.86 48.67
N PRO A 41 16.49 4.71 49.31
CA PRO A 41 15.78 3.63 48.63
C PRO A 41 14.35 4.01 48.24
N LEU A 42 13.65 4.84 49.04
CA LEU A 42 12.32 5.34 48.68
C LEU A 42 12.37 6.27 47.45
N ALA A 43 13.37 7.16 47.38
CA ALA A 43 13.56 8.07 46.26
C ALA A 43 13.84 7.29 44.96
N LEU A 44 14.62 6.21 45.00
CA LEU A 44 14.87 5.36 43.83
C LEU A 44 13.57 4.73 43.28
N VAL A 45 12.68 4.25 44.16
CA VAL A 45 11.38 3.70 43.77
C VAL A 45 10.49 4.78 43.14
N VAL A 46 10.44 5.97 43.72
CA VAL A 46 9.63 7.09 43.21
C VAL A 46 10.14 7.56 41.84
N ILE A 47 11.45 7.70 41.67
CA ILE A 47 12.06 8.10 40.39
C ILE A 47 11.78 7.05 39.31
N GLY A 48 11.94 5.76 39.63
CA GLY A 48 11.63 4.67 38.70
C GLY A 48 10.17 4.69 38.26
N PHE A 49 9.23 4.87 39.19
CA PHE A 49 7.80 4.93 38.91
C PHE A 49 7.43 6.13 38.01
N LEU A 50 7.97 7.32 38.30
CA LEU A 50 7.75 8.52 37.49
C LEU A 50 8.31 8.36 36.07
N PHE A 51 9.46 7.70 35.93
CA PHE A 51 10.06 7.40 34.62
C PHE A 51 9.19 6.44 33.80
N THR A 52 8.69 5.36 34.39
CA THR A 52 7.76 4.42 33.72
C THR A 52 6.46 5.11 33.29
N ALA A 53 5.86 5.93 34.15
CA ALA A 53 4.61 6.64 33.84
C ALA A 53 4.77 7.67 32.71
N GLN A 54 5.97 8.25 32.55
CA GLN A 54 6.25 9.21 31.47
C GLN A 54 6.51 8.51 30.11
N GLN A 55 6.95 7.25 30.13
CA GLN A 55 7.35 6.52 28.94
C GLN A 55 6.15 5.95 28.16
N ASP A 56 5.06 5.59 28.86
CA ASP A 56 3.85 5.01 28.25
C ASP A 56 3.21 5.92 27.16
N GLN A 57 3.21 7.24 27.37
CA GLN A 57 2.65 8.17 26.38
C GLN A 57 3.52 8.35 25.15
N ARG A 58 4.84 8.14 25.27
CA ARG A 58 5.76 8.21 24.12
C ARG A 58 5.63 6.98 23.24
N GLN A 59 5.35 5.82 23.85
CA GLN A 59 5.22 4.55 23.14
C GLN A 59 4.00 4.54 22.20
N GLN A 60 2.85 5.03 22.68
CA GLN A 60 1.61 5.06 21.90
C GLN A 60 1.73 5.89 20.61
N LYS A 61 2.35 7.08 20.69
CA LYS A 61 2.54 7.94 19.51
C LYS A 61 3.41 7.28 18.44
N ILE A 62 4.38 6.46 18.84
CA ILE A 62 5.24 5.72 17.92
C ILE A 62 4.46 4.59 17.26
N GLU A 63 3.64 3.86 18.02
CA GLU A 63 2.77 2.80 17.50
C GLU A 63 1.74 3.36 16.51
N ASP A 64 1.07 4.47 16.84
CA ASP A 64 0.12 5.14 15.95
C ASP A 64 0.78 5.61 14.65
N GLN A 65 1.96 6.22 14.74
CA GLN A 65 2.73 6.64 13.57
C GLN A 65 3.12 5.45 12.70
N ARG A 66 3.55 4.35 13.30
CA ARG A 66 3.89 3.11 12.57
C ARG A 66 2.66 2.51 11.90
N ALA A 67 1.51 2.47 12.59
CA ALA A 67 0.26 1.99 12.03
C ALA A 67 -0.18 2.83 10.82
N GLN A 68 -0.11 4.16 10.94
CA GLN A 68 -0.43 5.06 9.82
C GLN A 68 0.54 4.90 8.64
N GLN A 69 1.84 4.73 8.90
CA GLN A 69 2.83 4.49 7.86
C GLN A 69 2.58 3.15 7.16
N ALA A 70 2.30 2.09 7.92
CA ALA A 70 1.98 0.77 7.39
C ALA A 70 0.76 0.85 6.46
N GLN A 71 -0.31 1.54 6.87
CA GLN A 71 -1.51 1.71 6.04
C GLN A 71 -1.22 2.47 4.74
N LYS A 72 -0.39 3.54 4.81
CA LYS A 72 -0.01 4.29 3.59
C LYS A 72 0.80 3.44 2.62
N ILE A 73 1.68 2.58 3.14
CA ILE A 73 2.47 1.66 2.31
C ILE A 73 1.56 0.61 1.68
N GLU A 74 0.63 0.04 2.44
CA GLU A 74 -0.33 -0.94 1.95
C GLU A 74 -1.24 -0.35 0.85
N ASN A 75 -1.81 0.84 1.07
CA ASN A 75 -2.66 1.49 0.07
C ASN A 75 -1.89 1.78 -1.23
N LYS A 76 -0.64 2.27 -1.13
CA LYS A 76 0.22 2.49 -2.31
C LYS A 76 0.53 1.19 -3.05
N ARG A 77 0.76 0.10 -2.33
CA ARG A 77 0.98 -1.22 -2.92
C ARG A 77 -0.27 -1.71 -3.63
N ALA A 78 -1.44 -1.59 -3.00
CA ALA A 78 -2.72 -1.97 -3.58
C ALA A 78 -3.04 -1.15 -4.84
N GLU A 79 -2.73 0.15 -4.86
CA GLU A 79 -2.85 1.00 -6.05
C GLU A 79 -1.92 0.54 -7.18
N ALA A 80 -0.64 0.31 -6.89
CA ALA A 80 0.33 -0.17 -7.89
C ALA A 80 -0.02 -1.57 -8.44
N GLU A 81 -0.49 -2.47 -7.58
CA GLU A 81 -0.95 -3.80 -7.99
C GLU A 81 -2.18 -3.73 -8.89
N ARG A 82 -3.12 -2.82 -8.61
CA ARG A 82 -4.28 -2.59 -9.47
C ARG A 82 -3.87 -2.04 -10.84
N GLU A 83 -2.98 -1.05 -10.88
CA GLU A 83 -2.49 -0.47 -12.13
C GLU A 83 -1.80 -1.53 -13.00
N LEU A 84 -0.91 -2.32 -12.41
CA LEU A 84 -0.22 -3.42 -13.06
C LEU A 84 -1.20 -4.52 -13.54
N ALA A 85 -2.24 -4.83 -12.75
CA ALA A 85 -3.27 -5.77 -13.16
C ALA A 85 -4.06 -5.27 -14.37
N VAL A 86 -4.40 -3.97 -14.42
CA VAL A 86 -5.06 -3.35 -15.58
C VAL A 86 -4.16 -3.41 -16.82
N GLN A 87 -2.88 -3.08 -16.68
CA GLN A 87 -1.93 -3.16 -17.80
C GLN A 87 -1.82 -4.59 -18.34
N ARG A 88 -1.65 -5.59 -17.46
CA ARG A 88 -1.62 -7.01 -17.85
C ARG A 88 -2.89 -7.46 -18.54
N ALA A 89 -4.05 -7.05 -18.04
CA ALA A 89 -5.33 -7.41 -18.66
C ALA A 89 -5.46 -6.83 -20.09
N GLN A 90 -4.95 -5.62 -20.33
CA GLN A 90 -4.92 -5.03 -21.67
C GLN A 90 -3.90 -5.73 -22.59
N ASP A 91 -2.72 -6.08 -22.08
CA ASP A 91 -1.72 -6.85 -22.83
C ASP A 91 -2.26 -8.22 -23.25
N GLU A 92 -2.90 -8.94 -22.33
CA GLU A 92 -3.53 -10.22 -22.61
C GLU A 92 -4.68 -10.09 -23.62
N ALA A 93 -5.51 -9.04 -23.50
CA ALA A 93 -6.57 -8.78 -24.46
C ALA A 93 -6.03 -8.50 -25.87
N LEU A 94 -4.94 -7.75 -25.97
CA LEU A 94 -4.25 -7.48 -27.23
C LEU A 94 -3.68 -8.77 -27.84
N GLN A 95 -2.93 -9.56 -27.06
CA GLN A 95 -2.35 -10.82 -27.53
C GLN A 95 -3.43 -11.80 -27.99
N SER A 96 -4.47 -12.00 -27.17
CA SER A 96 -5.59 -12.87 -27.53
C SER A 96 -6.29 -12.41 -28.80
N TYR A 97 -6.40 -11.11 -29.03
CA TYR A 97 -6.98 -10.57 -30.25
C TYR A 97 -6.10 -10.86 -31.47
N LEU A 98 -4.79 -10.62 -31.37
CA LEU A 98 -3.84 -10.88 -32.46
C LEU A 98 -3.83 -12.37 -32.84
N ASP A 99 -3.87 -13.27 -31.86
CA ASP A 99 -3.93 -14.72 -32.10
C ASP A 99 -5.23 -15.12 -32.81
N GLN A 100 -6.37 -14.62 -32.33
CA GLN A 100 -7.67 -14.92 -32.92
C GLN A 100 -7.78 -14.36 -34.34
N MET A 101 -7.31 -13.13 -34.56
CA MET A 101 -7.36 -12.53 -35.89
C MET A 101 -6.40 -13.23 -36.85
N SER A 102 -5.23 -13.66 -36.38
CA SER A 102 -4.30 -14.50 -37.16
C SER A 102 -4.93 -15.83 -37.56
N SER A 103 -5.68 -16.47 -36.64
CA SER A 103 -6.45 -17.68 -36.96
C SER A 103 -7.53 -17.42 -38.02
N LEU A 104 -8.29 -16.33 -37.90
CA LEU A 104 -9.29 -15.97 -38.91
C LEU A 104 -8.66 -15.70 -40.29
N LEU A 105 -7.49 -15.04 -40.31
CA LEU A 105 -6.76 -14.77 -41.55
C LEU A 105 -6.22 -16.03 -42.22
N LEU A 106 -5.65 -16.95 -41.45
CA LEU A 106 -4.91 -18.09 -41.98
C LEU A 106 -5.77 -19.35 -42.18
N GLN A 107 -6.86 -19.49 -41.42
CA GLN A 107 -7.66 -20.73 -41.39
C GLN A 107 -9.08 -20.55 -41.92
N LYS A 108 -9.56 -19.31 -42.01
CA LYS A 108 -10.93 -18.97 -42.45
C LYS A 108 -10.93 -18.03 -43.66
N ASP A 109 -9.77 -17.81 -44.27
CA ASP A 109 -9.57 -16.98 -45.45
C ASP A 109 -10.28 -15.62 -45.32
N LEU A 110 -10.15 -14.98 -44.14
CA LEU A 110 -10.89 -13.75 -43.79
C LEU A 110 -10.75 -12.65 -44.84
N ARG A 111 -9.60 -12.56 -45.53
CA ARG A 111 -9.38 -11.58 -46.61
C ARG A 111 -10.29 -11.82 -47.82
N GLU A 112 -10.46 -13.08 -48.21
CA GLU A 112 -11.23 -13.50 -49.37
C GLU A 112 -12.72 -13.71 -49.06
N ALA A 113 -13.07 -13.75 -47.77
CA ALA A 113 -14.45 -13.89 -47.32
C ALA A 113 -15.33 -12.78 -47.91
N LYS A 114 -16.60 -13.08 -48.24
CA LYS A 114 -17.53 -12.08 -48.78
C LYS A 114 -17.91 -11.02 -47.74
N GLY A 115 -18.31 -9.83 -48.21
CA GLY A 115 -18.59 -8.64 -47.39
C GLY A 115 -19.51 -8.87 -46.19
N ASP A 116 -20.55 -9.69 -46.34
CA ASP A 116 -21.56 -10.02 -45.34
C ASP A 116 -21.34 -11.39 -44.66
N SER A 117 -20.21 -12.03 -44.90
CA SER A 117 -19.91 -13.33 -44.30
C SER A 117 -19.86 -13.26 -42.76
N GLU A 118 -20.22 -14.37 -42.12
CA GLU A 118 -20.12 -14.52 -40.67
C GLU A 118 -18.68 -14.30 -40.18
N VAL A 119 -17.68 -14.65 -40.99
CA VAL A 119 -16.26 -14.49 -40.69
C VAL A 119 -15.87 -13.01 -40.61
N ARG A 120 -16.27 -12.17 -41.60
CA ARG A 120 -16.05 -10.72 -41.55
C ARG A 120 -16.83 -10.06 -40.41
N THR A 121 -18.08 -10.50 -40.20
CA THR A 121 -18.92 -10.00 -39.10
C THR A 121 -18.29 -10.28 -37.74
N LEU A 122 -17.77 -11.50 -37.54
CA LEU A 122 -17.09 -11.90 -36.31
C LEU A 122 -15.79 -11.14 -36.11
N ALA A 123 -14.99 -10.98 -37.17
CA ALA A 123 -13.75 -10.20 -37.13
C ALA A 123 -14.04 -8.77 -36.68
N ARG A 124 -15.02 -8.10 -37.31
CA ARG A 124 -15.43 -6.73 -36.96
C ARG A 124 -15.89 -6.63 -35.51
N ALA A 125 -16.76 -7.52 -35.05
CA ALA A 125 -17.25 -7.50 -33.66
C ALA A 125 -16.12 -7.65 -32.64
N ARG A 126 -15.15 -8.56 -32.91
CA ARG A 126 -13.98 -8.76 -32.05
C ARG A 126 -13.08 -7.54 -32.02
N THR A 127 -12.79 -6.94 -33.18
CA THR A 127 -11.99 -5.72 -33.28
C THR A 127 -12.60 -4.57 -32.51
N LEU A 128 -13.90 -4.31 -32.66
CA LEU A 128 -14.57 -3.22 -31.94
C LEU A 128 -14.60 -3.48 -30.42
N THR A 129 -14.79 -4.74 -30.02
CA THR A 129 -14.75 -5.13 -28.62
C THR A 129 -13.37 -4.93 -28.00
N VAL A 130 -12.30 -5.33 -28.67
CA VAL A 130 -10.94 -5.17 -28.13
C VAL A 130 -10.57 -3.69 -28.06
N LEU A 131 -10.86 -2.91 -29.11
CA LEU A 131 -10.55 -1.48 -29.13
C LEU A 131 -11.25 -0.73 -28.00
N SER A 132 -12.48 -1.10 -27.62
CA SER A 132 -13.18 -0.48 -26.49
C SER A 132 -12.50 -0.69 -25.11
N ARG A 133 -11.64 -1.71 -24.98
CA ARG A 133 -10.99 -2.11 -23.71
C ARG A 133 -9.54 -1.65 -23.59
N LEU A 134 -8.89 -1.40 -24.73
CA LEU A 134 -7.47 -1.07 -24.78
C LEU A 134 -7.22 0.43 -24.56
N ASP A 135 -6.06 0.75 -24.02
CA ASP A 135 -5.55 2.11 -23.98
C ASP A 135 -5.04 2.59 -25.34
N SER A 136 -4.66 3.86 -25.41
CA SER A 136 -4.24 4.53 -26.65
C SER A 136 -3.11 3.80 -27.38
N SER A 137 -2.08 3.35 -26.65
CA SER A 137 -0.91 2.68 -27.24
C SER A 137 -1.25 1.30 -27.79
N ARG A 138 -2.07 0.52 -27.09
CA ARG A 138 -2.48 -0.81 -27.59
C ARG A 138 -3.51 -0.72 -28.70
N LYS A 139 -4.38 0.30 -28.70
CA LYS A 139 -5.27 0.62 -29.84
C LYS A 139 -4.47 0.88 -31.11
N GLU A 140 -3.41 1.69 -31.02
CA GLU A 140 -2.50 1.94 -32.13
C GLU A 140 -1.94 0.63 -32.70
N GLN A 141 -1.47 -0.29 -31.83
CA GLN A 141 -0.94 -1.58 -32.27
C GLN A 141 -1.98 -2.44 -33.01
N VAL A 142 -3.23 -2.46 -32.54
CA VAL A 142 -4.33 -3.13 -33.24
C VAL A 142 -4.55 -2.50 -34.62
N VAL A 143 -4.65 -1.18 -34.69
CA VAL A 143 -4.91 -0.48 -35.96
C VAL A 143 -3.76 -0.66 -36.94
N ARG A 144 -2.52 -0.60 -36.46
CA ARG A 144 -1.32 -0.86 -37.27
C ARG A 144 -1.33 -2.27 -37.83
N PHE A 145 -1.57 -3.27 -36.99
CA PHE A 145 -1.71 -4.66 -37.44
C PHE A 145 -2.79 -4.81 -38.53
N LEU A 146 -3.96 -4.21 -38.31
CA LEU A 146 -5.06 -4.27 -39.28
C LEU A 146 -4.69 -3.61 -40.62
N SER A 147 -3.96 -2.50 -40.57
CA SER A 147 -3.47 -1.83 -41.77
C SER A 147 -2.41 -2.65 -42.51
N GLU A 148 -1.38 -3.15 -41.80
CA GLU A 148 -0.32 -4.00 -42.38
C GLU A 148 -0.90 -5.29 -42.97
N ALA A 149 -1.94 -5.82 -42.33
CA ALA A 149 -2.66 -6.99 -42.81
C ALA A 149 -3.66 -6.69 -43.94
N HIS A 150 -3.70 -5.45 -44.46
CA HIS A 150 -4.59 -5.01 -45.53
C HIS A 150 -6.09 -5.21 -45.24
N LEU A 151 -6.50 -5.09 -43.96
CA LEU A 151 -7.88 -5.36 -43.52
C LEU A 151 -8.74 -4.10 -43.42
N LEU A 152 -8.11 -2.92 -43.43
CA LEU A 152 -8.80 -1.63 -43.37
C LEU A 152 -9.02 -1.03 -44.75
N GLN A 153 -8.19 -1.43 -45.72
CA GLN A 153 -8.21 -0.92 -47.07
C GLN A 153 -9.40 -1.52 -47.83
N GLY A 154 -10.23 -0.64 -48.38
CA GLY A 154 -11.33 -1.04 -49.25
C GLY A 154 -11.51 0.02 -50.31
N ALA A 155 -10.53 0.10 -51.19
CA ALA A 155 -10.56 0.93 -52.38
C ALA A 155 -9.34 0.57 -53.23
N ASP A 156 -9.26 -0.70 -53.64
CA ASP A 156 -8.47 -1.02 -54.83
C ASP A 156 -9.43 -1.18 -56.03
N GLU A 157 -8.87 -1.24 -57.24
CA GLU A 157 -9.50 -1.12 -58.57
C GLU A 157 -10.85 -1.87 -58.78
N ASN A 158 -11.19 -2.82 -57.91
CA ASN A 158 -12.39 -3.66 -57.96
C ASN A 158 -13.59 -3.19 -57.10
N ASN A 159 -13.49 -2.05 -56.39
CA ASN A 159 -14.57 -1.51 -55.53
C ASN A 159 -15.05 -2.49 -54.44
N GLU A 160 -14.14 -3.31 -53.92
CA GLU A 160 -14.44 -4.26 -52.84
C GLU A 160 -14.52 -3.55 -51.48
N GLN A 161 -15.50 -3.94 -50.66
CA GLN A 161 -15.66 -3.38 -49.32
C GLN A 161 -14.49 -3.79 -48.42
N PRO A 162 -14.02 -2.88 -47.53
CA PRO A 162 -13.02 -3.22 -46.52
C PRO A 162 -13.41 -4.47 -45.73
N VAL A 163 -12.42 -5.28 -45.36
CA VAL A 163 -12.66 -6.48 -44.54
C VAL A 163 -13.19 -6.07 -43.16
N ILE A 164 -12.62 -5.00 -42.59
CA ILE A 164 -12.98 -4.46 -41.28
C ILE A 164 -13.20 -2.95 -41.39
N VAL A 165 -14.44 -2.52 -41.14
CA VAL A 165 -14.81 -1.10 -41.02
C VAL A 165 -14.82 -0.71 -39.55
N LEU A 166 -13.97 0.26 -39.17
CA LEU A 166 -13.80 0.72 -37.78
C LEU A 166 -14.81 1.79 -37.36
N GLY A 167 -15.58 2.33 -38.30
CA GLY A 167 -16.59 3.36 -38.07
C GLY A 167 -17.81 2.91 -37.24
N GLY A 168 -18.39 3.87 -36.50
CA GLY A 168 -19.75 3.80 -35.95
C GLY A 168 -19.86 3.46 -34.46
N LEU A 169 -18.76 3.19 -33.74
CA LEU A 169 -18.81 2.79 -32.33
C LEU A 169 -17.79 3.48 -31.41
N GLY A 170 -17.11 4.55 -31.84
CA GLY A 170 -16.21 5.35 -30.99
C GLY A 170 -15.00 4.59 -30.43
N GLY A 171 -14.67 3.41 -30.98
CA GLY A 171 -13.61 2.53 -30.48
C GLY A 171 -12.21 3.11 -30.60
N LEU A 172 -12.00 4.07 -31.51
CA LEU A 172 -10.70 4.71 -31.76
C LEU A 172 -10.48 5.99 -30.96
N GLY A 173 -11.45 6.42 -30.14
CA GLY A 173 -11.31 7.61 -29.31
C GLY A 173 -10.02 7.59 -28.48
N GLY A 174 -9.19 8.62 -28.67
CA GLY A 174 -7.93 8.81 -27.95
C GLY A 174 -6.73 7.96 -28.41
N ALA A 175 -6.84 7.18 -29.49
CA ALA A 175 -5.70 6.45 -30.06
C ALA A 175 -4.68 7.42 -30.70
N ASP A 176 -3.38 7.24 -30.42
CA ASP A 176 -2.31 7.94 -31.14
C ASP A 176 -1.95 7.15 -32.40
N LEU A 177 -2.54 7.54 -33.54
CA LEU A 177 -2.32 6.87 -34.82
C LEU A 177 -1.20 7.52 -35.65
N LYS A 178 -0.36 8.36 -35.03
CA LYS A 178 0.76 9.01 -35.74
C LYS A 178 1.73 7.97 -36.27
N GLY A 179 1.95 7.99 -37.59
CA GLY A 179 2.87 7.08 -38.26
C GLY A 179 2.26 5.73 -38.64
N VAL A 180 0.97 5.50 -38.38
CA VAL A 180 0.25 4.37 -38.98
C VAL A 180 -0.19 4.79 -40.39
N ASP A 181 0.23 4.02 -41.40
CA ASP A 181 -0.30 4.21 -42.74
C ASP A 181 -1.77 3.77 -42.76
N LEU A 182 -2.67 4.73 -42.99
CA LEU A 182 -4.12 4.51 -43.09
C LEU A 182 -4.62 4.91 -44.47
N SER A 183 -3.73 4.99 -45.46
CA SER A 183 -4.12 5.25 -46.83
C SER A 183 -5.11 4.19 -47.33
N GLY A 184 -6.24 4.64 -47.88
CA GLY A 184 -7.31 3.76 -48.35
C GLY A 184 -8.18 3.13 -47.26
N ALA A 185 -7.96 3.43 -45.97
CA ALA A 185 -8.78 2.93 -44.88
C ALA A 185 -10.11 3.70 -44.77
N ASP A 186 -11.24 2.99 -44.70
CA ASP A 186 -12.52 3.61 -44.36
C ASP A 186 -12.65 3.80 -42.84
N LEU A 187 -12.35 5.03 -42.42
CA LEU A 187 -12.47 5.49 -41.04
C LEU A 187 -13.68 6.41 -40.84
N SER A 188 -14.65 6.39 -41.77
CA SER A 188 -15.83 7.23 -41.65
C SER A 188 -16.61 6.88 -40.36
N GLY A 189 -16.58 7.80 -39.38
CA GLY A 189 -17.22 7.63 -38.07
C GLY A 189 -16.36 6.96 -36.99
N ALA A 190 -15.03 6.93 -37.15
CA ALA A 190 -14.06 6.54 -36.12
C ALA A 190 -13.82 7.64 -35.06
#